data_AF-A0A833Y561-F1
#
_entry.id   AF-A0A833Y561-F1
#
_cell.length_a   1.000
_cell.length_b   1.000
_cell.length_c   1.000
_cell.angle_alpha   90.00
_cell.angle_beta   90.00
_cell.angle_gamma   90.00
#
_symmetry.space_group_name_H-M   'P 1'
#
loop_
_entity.id
_entity.type
_entity.pdbx_description
1 polymer ?
#
loop_
_entity_poly.entity_id
_entity_poly.type
_entity_poly.pdbx_seq_one_letter_code
_entity_poly.pdbx_strand_id
1 'polypeptide(L)'
;MAANLYRPEVMKRLITRDLPPAHYTFKIESFSKIIKIFPGDKEPKYDSEVFEIDGYKWKLSFYPSGRKECDGDENISLYLVIEDTDSLPLGWEVNAMFKLFVLDQIGGEYLTIQEATRLTTRDLPPSHYTFKIESFSKIIKIFPGDKEPKYDSEVFESGGYKWKLSFYPSGRKEWDGTGNISLYLVIEDTDSLPLGWEVNAMFKFFVLDQIGGEYLTIQDDNGRIRRFHAMKTEWGFAQFLPLTMFSDALNGYLLDDSCVFGAEVFVIKCTGKGERMSILSSPITGYCRWDIGRFSALYVESLSKEFRVGERKWELKLYPRAVSTDDGESYIKLFLSLSDWETPPPKGKLYAEYTLRVRDRRVDGEHVEVTDCNWFSTSTRGYDYPKFLSLRMLKDSSRSLLANDLLVIEAHIDIISVVKKF
;
A
#
# COMPACT_ATOMS: atom_id res chain seq x y z
N MET A 1 5.97 -12.48 54.19
CA MET A 1 6.44 -11.08 53.98
C MET A 1 6.83 -11.00 52.52
N ALA A 2 6.00 -10.38 51.66
CA ALA A 2 6.09 -8.97 51.28
C ALA A 2 7.43 -8.66 50.56
N ALA A 3 7.54 -8.02 49.40
CA ALA A 3 6.63 -7.42 48.44
C ALA A 3 7.49 -7.03 47.19
N ASN A 4 6.89 -6.96 45.99
CA ASN A 4 6.96 -5.86 45.00
C ASN A 4 8.28 -5.03 44.85
N LEU A 5 8.81 -4.64 43.68
CA LEU A 5 8.26 -4.24 42.38
C LEU A 5 9.37 -4.27 41.31
N TYR A 6 9.06 -4.64 40.06
CA TYR A 6 9.33 -3.79 38.89
C TYR A 6 8.54 -4.35 37.69
N ARG A 7 7.39 -3.74 37.39
CA ARG A 7 6.74 -3.85 36.07
C ARG A 7 7.30 -2.71 35.21
N PRO A 8 7.83 -2.98 34.01
CA PRO A 8 7.94 -1.93 33.01
C PRO A 8 6.52 -1.68 32.46
N GLU A 9 5.93 -0.56 32.84
CA GLU A 9 4.85 0.06 32.08
C GLU A 9 5.42 0.47 30.72
N VAL A 10 5.23 -0.36 29.70
CA VAL A 10 5.29 0.14 28.33
C VAL A 10 4.00 0.91 28.13
N MET A 11 4.06 2.24 28.29
CA MET A 11 3.07 3.16 27.75
C MET A 11 2.92 2.85 26.25
N LYS A 12 1.96 2.00 25.90
CA LYS A 12 1.42 1.94 24.54
C LYS A 12 0.60 3.21 24.35
N ARG A 13 1.28 4.30 23.97
CA ARG A 13 0.60 5.45 23.35
C ARG A 13 0.01 4.95 22.03
N LEU A 14 -1.24 4.49 22.08
CA LEU A 14 -2.09 4.39 20.90
C LEU A 14 -2.35 5.82 20.43
N ILE A 15 -1.60 6.26 19.42
CA ILE A 15 -1.87 7.51 18.72
C ILE A 15 -3.11 7.25 17.85
N THR A 16 -4.30 7.56 18.38
CA THR A 16 -5.48 7.78 17.54
C THR A 16 -5.32 9.12 16.84
N ARG A 17 -5.50 9.16 15.51
CA ARG A 17 -5.33 10.38 14.72
C ARG A 17 -6.51 10.65 13.81
N ASP A 18 -6.82 11.94 13.68
CA ASP A 18 -7.91 12.57 12.92
C ASP A 18 -7.66 12.70 11.40
N LEU A 19 -6.73 11.93 10.82
CA LEU A 19 -6.53 11.97 9.36
C LEU A 19 -7.38 10.91 8.63
N PRO A 20 -8.00 11.25 7.50
CA PRO A 20 -8.75 10.29 6.70
C PRO A 20 -7.83 9.14 6.22
N PRO A 21 -8.36 7.92 6.07
CA PRO A 21 -7.59 6.79 5.56
C PRO A 21 -6.93 7.13 4.21
N ALA A 22 -5.62 6.99 4.14
CA ALA A 22 -4.89 7.17 2.89
C ALA A 22 -4.97 5.88 2.05
N HIS A 23 -5.29 6.03 0.76
CA HIS A 23 -5.47 4.93 -0.18
C HIS A 23 -4.36 4.92 -1.24
N TYR A 24 -3.83 3.74 -1.54
CA TYR A 24 -2.88 3.54 -2.63
C TYR A 24 -3.36 2.40 -3.52
N THR A 25 -3.46 2.67 -4.83
CA THR A 25 -3.89 1.67 -5.80
C THR A 25 -2.69 1.14 -6.57
N PHE A 26 -2.44 -0.16 -6.45
CA PHE A 26 -1.42 -0.84 -7.25
C PHE A 26 -2.09 -1.72 -8.32
N LYS A 27 -2.09 -1.26 -9.57
CA LYS A 27 -2.66 -2.01 -10.70
C LYS A 27 -1.58 -2.75 -11.47
N ILE A 28 -1.73 -4.07 -11.55
CA ILE A 28 -0.87 -4.94 -12.36
C ILE A 28 -1.63 -5.37 -13.61
N GLU A 29 -1.07 -5.08 -14.78
CA GLU A 29 -1.63 -5.55 -16.06
C GLU A 29 -0.83 -6.71 -16.63
N SER A 30 -1.52 -7.58 -17.37
CA SER A 30 -0.92 -8.77 -18.00
C SER A 30 -0.22 -9.71 -17.02
N PHE A 31 -0.83 -9.96 -15.86
CA PHE A 31 -0.29 -10.81 -14.79
C PHE A 31 0.18 -12.20 -15.29
N SER A 32 -0.53 -12.81 -16.24
CA SER A 32 -0.15 -14.11 -16.84
C SER A 32 1.20 -14.10 -17.58
N LYS A 33 1.71 -12.93 -17.96
CA LYS A 33 3.04 -12.76 -18.57
C LYS A 33 4.13 -12.57 -17.51
N ILE A 34 3.81 -12.03 -16.34
CA ILE A 34 4.76 -11.82 -15.24
C ILE A 34 5.43 -13.14 -14.86
N ILE A 35 4.64 -14.19 -14.65
CA ILE A 35 5.14 -15.50 -14.17
C ILE A 35 6.10 -16.14 -15.18
N LYS A 36 6.05 -15.77 -16.46
CA LYS A 36 6.86 -16.36 -17.53
C LYS A 36 8.22 -15.69 -17.75
N ILE A 37 8.40 -14.46 -17.27
CA ILE A 37 9.59 -13.64 -17.57
C ILE A 37 10.72 -13.87 -16.55
N PHE A 38 10.43 -14.40 -15.36
CA PHE A 38 11.44 -14.62 -14.32
C PHE A 38 11.84 -16.10 -14.28
N PRO A 39 12.99 -16.49 -14.85
CA PRO A 39 13.47 -17.86 -14.77
C PRO A 39 13.95 -18.19 -13.34
N GLY A 40 13.36 -19.24 -12.76
CA GLY A 40 13.93 -20.21 -11.80
C GLY A 40 14.51 -19.73 -10.46
N ASP A 41 15.43 -18.76 -10.47
CA ASP A 41 16.38 -18.54 -9.37
C ASP A 41 16.20 -17.20 -8.64
N LYS A 42 15.47 -16.24 -9.21
CA LYS A 42 15.12 -14.97 -8.54
C LYS A 42 13.63 -14.98 -8.18
N GLU A 43 13.30 -14.80 -6.90
CA GLU A 43 11.90 -14.56 -6.48
C GLU A 43 11.39 -13.28 -7.16
N PRO A 44 10.38 -13.35 -8.05
CA PRO A 44 9.87 -12.17 -8.72
C PRO A 44 9.22 -11.25 -7.68
N LYS A 45 9.90 -10.18 -7.31
CA LYS A 45 9.41 -9.15 -6.38
C LYS A 45 9.09 -7.88 -7.13
N TYR A 46 7.92 -7.32 -6.84
CA TYR A 46 7.46 -6.04 -7.38
C TYR A 46 7.25 -5.06 -6.24
N ASP A 47 8.09 -4.02 -6.20
CA ASP A 47 7.93 -2.93 -5.26
C ASP A 47 7.20 -1.77 -5.93
N SER A 48 6.06 -1.39 -5.36
CA SER A 48 5.35 -0.18 -5.76
C SER A 48 6.23 1.07 -5.63
N GLU A 49 5.87 2.18 -6.26
CA GLU A 49 6.44 3.46 -5.86
C GLU A 49 6.27 3.73 -4.37
N VAL A 50 7.23 4.49 -3.83
CA VAL A 50 7.20 4.92 -2.44
C VAL A 50 6.12 5.99 -2.30
N PHE A 51 5.20 5.78 -1.37
CA PHE A 51 4.16 6.74 -1.01
C PHE A 51 4.31 7.15 0.45
N GLU A 52 4.01 8.41 0.73
CA GLU A 52 4.14 8.95 2.08
C GLU A 52 2.76 9.00 2.76
N ILE A 53 2.66 8.38 3.93
CA ILE A 53 1.48 8.43 4.80
C ILE A 53 1.97 8.68 6.21
N ASP A 54 1.41 9.69 6.85
CA ASP A 54 1.71 10.09 8.22
C ASP A 54 3.20 10.38 8.50
N GLY A 55 3.92 10.89 7.50
CA GLY A 55 5.35 11.23 7.62
C GLY A 55 6.29 10.02 7.50
N TYR A 56 5.73 8.82 7.30
CA TYR A 56 6.49 7.62 6.98
C TYR A 56 6.39 7.33 5.49
N LYS A 57 7.50 6.83 4.93
CA LYS A 57 7.58 6.37 3.55
C LYS A 57 7.23 4.89 3.53
N TRP A 58 6.28 4.52 2.69
CA TRP A 58 5.77 3.15 2.55
C TRP A 58 5.89 2.69 1.11
N LYS A 59 5.94 1.37 0.92
CA LYS A 59 5.75 0.72 -0.38
C LYS A 59 4.95 -0.57 -0.20
N LEU A 60 4.31 -1.01 -1.28
CA LEU A 60 3.75 -2.35 -1.38
C LEU A 60 4.77 -3.27 -2.06
N SER A 61 5.07 -4.41 -1.43
CA SER A 61 5.90 -5.47 -2.01
C SER A 61 5.01 -6.65 -2.41
N PHE A 62 4.94 -6.92 -3.71
CA PHE A 62 4.11 -7.97 -4.30
C PHE A 62 4.96 -9.12 -4.84
N TYR A 63 4.55 -10.33 -4.51
CA TYR A 63 5.17 -11.59 -4.92
C TYR A 63 4.13 -12.44 -5.66
N PRO A 64 4.19 -12.50 -7.00
CA PRO A 64 3.22 -13.23 -7.84
C PRO A 64 3.15 -14.74 -7.61
N SER A 65 4.20 -15.31 -7.03
CA SER A 65 4.36 -16.75 -6.81
C SER A 65 4.59 -17.06 -5.33
N GLY A 66 4.24 -16.12 -4.46
CA GLY A 66 4.50 -16.22 -3.03
C GLY A 66 5.96 -15.94 -2.70
N ARG A 67 6.23 -15.81 -1.40
CA ARG A 67 7.59 -15.69 -0.86
C ARG A 67 7.99 -17.06 -0.28
N LYS A 68 9.07 -17.66 -0.78
CA LYS A 68 9.45 -19.06 -0.43
C LYS A 68 9.70 -19.25 1.07
N GLU A 69 10.02 -18.16 1.78
CA GLU A 69 10.27 -18.16 3.23
C GLU A 69 9.00 -18.21 4.10
N CYS A 70 7.80 -17.92 3.56
CA CYS A 70 6.61 -17.67 4.40
C CYS A 70 5.37 -18.49 4.00
N ASP A 71 5.10 -18.61 2.71
CA ASP A 71 3.86 -19.23 2.21
C ASP A 71 4.24 -20.15 1.04
N GLY A 72 3.75 -21.40 1.06
CA GLY A 72 4.03 -22.37 0.00
C GLY A 72 3.72 -21.86 -1.42
N ASP A 73 4.29 -22.52 -2.42
CA ASP A 73 4.42 -22.09 -3.83
C ASP A 73 3.10 -21.82 -4.62
N GLU A 74 1.93 -21.79 -3.97
CA GLU A 74 0.61 -21.71 -4.63
C GLU A 74 -0.19 -20.41 -4.38
N ASN A 75 0.32 -19.48 -3.55
CA ASN A 75 -0.38 -18.23 -3.24
C ASN A 75 0.36 -16.99 -3.76
N ILE A 76 -0.37 -15.91 -4.05
CA ILE A 76 0.24 -14.58 -4.19
C ILE A 76 0.47 -13.97 -2.79
N SER A 77 1.58 -13.25 -2.60
CA SER A 77 1.82 -12.53 -1.34
C SER A 77 1.92 -11.02 -1.60
N LEU A 78 1.30 -10.23 -0.72
CA LEU A 78 1.33 -8.77 -0.75
C LEU A 78 1.65 -8.23 0.64
N TYR A 79 2.70 -7.43 0.74
CA TYR A 79 3.19 -6.87 1.99
C TYR A 79 3.16 -5.34 1.94
N LEU A 80 2.82 -4.71 3.06
CA LEU A 80 3.06 -3.28 3.28
C LEU A 80 4.40 -3.14 4.00
N VAL A 81 5.31 -2.35 3.42
CA VAL A 81 6.71 -2.23 3.88
C VAL A 81 7.03 -0.77 4.15
N ILE A 82 7.67 -0.49 5.29
CA ILE A 82 8.26 0.82 5.59
C ILE A 82 9.56 0.94 4.81
N GLU A 83 9.70 2.03 4.08
CA GLU A 83 10.94 2.44 3.41
C GLU A 83 11.74 3.36 4.34
N ASP A 84 13.05 3.45 4.11
CA ASP A 84 13.95 4.40 4.80
C ASP A 84 14.13 4.07 6.30
N THR A 85 14.15 2.78 6.65
CA THR A 85 14.31 2.31 8.04
C THR A 85 15.61 2.76 8.70
N ASP A 86 16.63 3.05 7.90
CA ASP A 86 17.95 3.50 8.37
C ASP A 86 17.91 4.95 8.89
N SER A 87 16.91 5.74 8.47
CA SER A 87 16.67 7.09 8.98
C SER A 87 15.92 7.12 10.31
N LEU A 88 15.37 5.98 10.74
CA LEU A 88 14.57 5.89 11.96
C LEU A 88 15.48 5.68 13.19
N PRO A 89 15.12 6.26 14.36
CA PRO A 89 15.94 6.19 15.57
C PRO A 89 16.06 4.76 16.08
N LEU A 90 17.20 4.43 16.73
CA LEU A 90 17.43 3.09 17.29
C LEU A 90 16.30 2.66 18.24
N GLY A 91 15.72 1.48 18.03
CA GLY A 91 14.60 0.96 18.82
C GLY A 91 13.22 1.47 18.40
N TRP A 92 13.08 2.01 17.18
CA TRP A 92 11.79 2.44 16.63
C TRP A 92 10.79 1.28 16.46
N GLU A 93 9.51 1.58 16.66
CA GLU A 93 8.38 0.70 16.34
C GLU A 93 7.29 1.56 15.68
N VAL A 94 6.80 1.14 14.52
CA VAL A 94 5.66 1.79 13.85
C VAL A 94 4.51 0.80 13.81
N ASN A 95 3.44 1.15 14.52
CA ASN A 95 2.19 0.39 14.52
C ASN A 95 1.28 0.93 13.41
N ALA A 96 1.11 0.14 12.34
CA ALA A 96 0.21 0.48 11.24
C ALA A 96 -1.07 -0.36 11.30
N MET A 97 -2.22 0.30 11.35
CA MET A 97 -3.49 -0.34 11.04
C MET A 97 -3.78 -0.16 9.56
N PHE A 98 -3.71 -1.24 8.79
CA PHE A 98 -3.97 -1.21 7.35
C PHE A 98 -4.89 -2.36 6.94
N LYS A 99 -5.48 -2.22 5.76
CA LYS A 99 -6.22 -3.28 5.08
C LYS A 99 -5.80 -3.35 3.63
N LEU A 100 -5.64 -4.57 3.14
CA LEU A 100 -5.37 -4.84 1.73
C LEU A 100 -6.65 -5.38 1.10
N PHE A 101 -6.96 -4.89 -0.09
CA PHE A 101 -8.15 -5.28 -0.84
C PHE A 101 -7.73 -5.72 -2.25
N VAL A 102 -8.41 -6.73 -2.78
CA VAL A 102 -8.31 -7.09 -4.21
C VAL A 102 -9.63 -6.74 -4.87
N LEU A 103 -9.59 -5.90 -5.90
CA LEU A 103 -10.79 -5.55 -6.67
C LEU A 103 -11.12 -6.69 -7.64
N ASP A 104 -12.30 -7.29 -7.48
CA ASP A 104 -12.90 -8.14 -8.51
C ASP A 104 -13.36 -7.26 -9.68
N GLN A 105 -12.69 -7.41 -10.82
CA GLN A 105 -12.99 -6.63 -12.02
C GLN A 105 -14.26 -7.11 -12.74
N ILE A 106 -14.80 -8.28 -12.40
CA ILE A 106 -16.02 -8.82 -12.99
C ILE A 106 -17.25 -8.33 -12.21
N GLY A 107 -17.25 -8.49 -10.89
CA GLY A 107 -18.35 -8.08 -10.01
C GLY A 107 -18.29 -6.62 -9.56
N GLY A 108 -17.13 -5.95 -9.66
CA GLY A 108 -16.92 -4.59 -9.15
C GLY A 108 -16.79 -4.51 -7.63
N GLU A 109 -16.68 -5.66 -6.95
CA GLU A 109 -16.61 -5.78 -5.50
C GLU A 109 -15.17 -5.91 -5.00
N TYR A 110 -14.89 -5.41 -3.80
CA TYR A 110 -13.60 -5.61 -3.15
C TYR A 110 -13.62 -6.91 -2.33
N LEU A 111 -12.77 -7.86 -2.69
CA LEU A 111 -12.61 -9.13 -1.97
C LEU A 111 -11.83 -8.89 -0.66
N THR A 112 -12.44 -9.28 0.46
CA THR A 112 -11.82 -9.34 1.80
C THR A 112 -11.96 -10.75 2.38
N ILE A 113 -11.00 -11.20 3.16
CA ILE A 113 -11.00 -12.56 3.74
C ILE A 113 -11.95 -12.60 4.97
N GLN A 114 -13.07 -13.33 4.85
CA GLN A 114 -14.11 -13.71 5.84
C GLN A 114 -15.17 -12.68 6.33
N GLU A 115 -16.39 -13.14 6.59
CA GLU A 115 -17.53 -12.33 7.07
C GLU A 115 -17.94 -12.75 8.49
N ALA A 116 -17.87 -11.84 9.44
CA ALA A 116 -18.44 -11.98 10.78
C ALA A 116 -18.73 -10.58 11.39
N THR A 117 -19.40 -10.50 12.54
CA THR A 117 -19.66 -9.25 13.28
C THR A 117 -18.80 -9.21 14.53
N ARG A 118 -17.98 -8.16 14.70
CA ARG A 118 -17.10 -8.03 15.88
C ARG A 118 -17.83 -7.38 17.04
N LEU A 119 -17.75 -8.02 18.19
CA LEU A 119 -18.10 -7.43 19.49
C LEU A 119 -16.83 -7.17 20.28
N THR A 120 -16.57 -5.92 20.66
CA THR A 120 -15.44 -5.53 21.51
C THR A 120 -15.88 -4.49 22.53
N THR A 121 -15.25 -4.43 23.70
CA THR A 121 -15.48 -3.36 24.68
C THR A 121 -14.40 -2.29 24.58
N ARG A 122 -14.74 -1.06 24.98
CA ARG A 122 -13.83 0.10 24.99
C ARG A 122 -14.29 1.14 26.02
N ASP A 123 -13.36 1.68 26.81
CA ASP A 123 -13.67 2.73 27.81
C ASP A 123 -14.02 4.09 27.18
N LEU A 124 -13.49 4.36 25.99
CA LEU A 124 -13.64 5.67 25.33
C LEU A 124 -15.02 5.84 24.68
N PRO A 125 -15.65 7.02 24.85
CA PRO A 125 -16.91 7.34 24.18
C PRO A 125 -16.72 7.43 22.65
N PRO A 126 -17.79 7.24 21.86
CA PRO A 126 -17.76 7.41 20.42
C PRO A 126 -17.33 8.83 20.03
N SER A 127 -16.47 8.94 19.01
CA SER A 127 -15.89 10.23 18.61
C SER A 127 -16.84 11.16 17.85
N HIS A 128 -17.87 10.65 17.18
CA HIS A 128 -18.67 11.46 16.25
C HIS A 128 -20.07 11.80 16.74
N TYR A 129 -20.78 10.84 17.35
CA TYR A 129 -22.13 11.11 17.83
C TYR A 129 -22.53 10.19 18.98
N THR A 130 -23.26 10.74 19.93
CA THR A 130 -23.85 10.02 21.07
C THR A 130 -25.24 10.59 21.31
N PHE A 131 -26.23 9.72 21.53
CA PHE A 131 -27.54 10.14 21.99
C PHE A 131 -27.98 9.28 23.19
N LYS A 132 -28.69 9.93 24.11
CA LYS A 132 -29.29 9.30 25.28
C LYS A 132 -30.80 9.25 25.09
N ILE A 133 -31.37 8.08 25.31
CA ILE A 133 -32.82 7.90 25.45
C ILE A 133 -33.14 7.91 26.93
N GLU A 134 -34.10 8.73 27.31
CA GLU A 134 -34.72 8.72 28.64
C GLU A 134 -36.15 8.22 28.54
N SER A 135 -36.61 7.49 29.56
CA SER A 135 -37.91 6.81 29.53
C SER A 135 -38.07 5.83 28.36
N PHE A 136 -37.11 4.93 28.14
CA PHE A 136 -37.11 3.94 27.05
C PHE A 136 -38.43 3.16 26.95
N SER A 137 -38.99 2.76 28.09
CA SER A 137 -40.28 2.06 28.18
C SER A 137 -41.45 2.84 27.56
N LYS A 138 -41.37 4.18 27.49
CA LYS A 138 -42.38 5.03 26.85
C LYS A 138 -42.19 5.08 25.34
N ILE A 139 -40.96 5.07 24.83
CA ILE A 139 -40.71 5.04 23.37
C ILE A 139 -41.42 3.85 22.72
N ILE A 140 -41.35 2.66 23.34
CA ILE A 140 -42.03 1.47 22.83
C ILE A 140 -43.55 1.65 22.78
N LYS A 141 -44.12 2.41 23.73
CA LYS A 141 -45.58 2.65 23.84
C LYS A 141 -46.08 3.77 22.93
N ILE A 142 -45.21 4.68 22.50
CA ILE A 142 -45.57 5.82 21.62
C ILE A 142 -45.97 5.35 20.22
N PHE A 143 -45.55 4.16 19.79
CA PHE A 143 -45.89 3.59 18.49
C PHE A 143 -46.78 2.34 18.65
N PRO A 144 -48.07 2.52 19.01
CA PRO A 144 -49.00 1.40 19.11
C PRO A 144 -49.39 0.90 17.70
N GLY A 145 -49.27 -0.41 17.47
CA GLY A 145 -49.97 -1.15 16.39
C GLY A 145 -49.63 -0.73 14.96
N ASP A 146 -49.03 -1.65 14.20
CA ASP A 146 -48.77 -1.61 12.74
C ASP A 146 -47.61 -0.75 12.22
N LYS A 147 -47.14 0.26 12.95
CA LYS A 147 -45.88 0.96 12.61
C LYS A 147 -44.74 0.50 13.52
N GLU A 148 -43.63 0.09 12.94
CA GLU A 148 -42.44 -0.25 13.71
C GLU A 148 -41.98 1.00 14.50
N PRO A 149 -41.87 0.92 15.84
CA PRO A 149 -41.36 2.03 16.62
C PRO A 149 -39.99 2.42 16.09
N LYS A 150 -39.83 3.71 15.76
CA LYS A 150 -38.59 4.25 15.23
C LYS A 150 -38.32 5.62 15.84
N TYR A 151 -37.08 5.84 16.23
CA TYR A 151 -36.54 7.15 16.57
C TYR A 151 -35.43 7.50 15.59
N ASP A 152 -35.52 8.68 14.98
CA ASP A 152 -34.43 9.25 14.19
C ASP A 152 -33.69 10.28 15.04
N SER A 153 -32.37 10.16 15.10
CA SER A 153 -31.53 11.10 15.83
C SER A 153 -31.46 12.47 15.15
N GLU A 154 -30.92 13.45 15.86
CA GLU A 154 -30.44 14.69 15.25
C GLU A 154 -29.33 14.38 14.22
N VAL A 155 -29.18 15.30 13.27
CA VAL A 155 -28.15 15.22 12.24
C VAL A 155 -26.79 15.59 12.83
N PHE A 156 -25.76 14.83 12.48
CA PHE A 156 -24.38 15.09 12.84
C PHE A 156 -23.47 15.02 11.62
N GLU A 157 -22.31 15.68 11.69
CA GLU A 157 -21.36 15.75 10.58
C GLU A 157 -20.13 14.90 10.84
N SER A 158 -19.72 14.12 9.82
CA SER A 158 -18.43 13.44 9.81
C SER A 158 -17.95 13.20 8.38
N GLY A 159 -16.64 13.33 8.17
CA GLY A 159 -16.01 13.10 6.86
C GLY A 159 -16.46 14.08 5.75
N GLY A 160 -17.08 15.20 6.13
CA GLY A 160 -17.66 16.19 5.21
C GLY A 160 -19.08 15.85 4.72
N TYR A 161 -19.76 14.90 5.36
CA TYR A 161 -21.13 14.52 5.05
C TYR A 161 -22.00 14.57 6.30
N LYS A 162 -23.31 14.74 6.09
CA LYS A 162 -24.32 14.76 7.15
C LYS A 162 -24.92 13.37 7.32
N TRP A 163 -25.07 12.95 8.56
CA TRP A 163 -25.52 11.63 8.94
C TRP A 163 -26.58 11.73 10.03
N LYS A 164 -27.44 10.72 10.13
CA LYS A 164 -28.31 10.49 11.28
C LYS A 164 -28.35 9.01 11.64
N LEU A 165 -28.80 8.70 12.84
CA LEU A 165 -29.04 7.33 13.29
C LEU A 165 -30.54 7.05 13.29
N SER A 166 -30.92 5.94 12.65
CA SER A 166 -32.28 5.38 12.70
C SER A 166 -32.31 4.21 13.67
N PHE A 167 -32.95 4.43 14.82
CA PHE A 167 -33.04 3.51 15.94
C PHE A 167 -34.40 2.82 16.01
N TYR A 168 -34.40 1.49 16.07
CA TYR A 168 -35.60 0.67 16.19
C TYR A 168 -35.53 -0.15 17.49
N PRO A 169 -36.18 0.30 18.58
CA PRO A 169 -36.09 -0.33 19.90
C PRO A 169 -36.66 -1.75 19.95
N SER A 170 -37.52 -2.15 19.00
CA SER A 170 -38.09 -3.50 18.93
C SER A 170 -37.67 -4.24 17.67
N GLY A 171 -36.68 -3.70 16.97
CA GLY A 171 -36.13 -4.22 15.74
C GLY A 171 -36.98 -3.91 14.51
N ARG A 172 -36.34 -4.00 13.34
CA ARG A 172 -37.00 -3.87 12.03
C ARG A 172 -37.32 -5.26 11.47
N LYS A 173 -38.60 -5.58 11.34
CA LYS A 173 -39.09 -6.92 10.95
C LYS A 173 -38.76 -7.24 9.50
N GLU A 174 -38.74 -6.22 8.63
CA GLU A 174 -38.40 -6.36 7.21
C GLU A 174 -37.02 -7.01 6.99
N TRP A 175 -36.13 -6.95 7.98
CA TRP A 175 -34.78 -7.51 7.92
C TRP A 175 -34.42 -8.42 9.09
N ASP A 176 -35.41 -9.17 9.59
CA ASP A 176 -35.18 -10.18 10.64
C ASP A 176 -34.60 -9.59 11.94
N GLY A 177 -34.97 -8.35 12.28
CA GLY A 177 -34.59 -7.69 13.53
C GLY A 177 -35.45 -8.10 14.74
N THR A 178 -36.41 -9.00 14.58
CA THR A 178 -37.35 -9.38 15.65
C THR A 178 -36.59 -9.89 16.88
N GLY A 179 -36.95 -9.39 18.07
CA GLY A 179 -36.27 -9.77 19.32
C GLY A 179 -34.92 -9.08 19.56
N ASN A 180 -34.53 -8.16 18.67
CA ASN A 180 -33.30 -7.38 18.77
C ASN A 180 -33.61 -5.89 18.67
N ILE A 181 -32.71 -5.06 19.19
CA ILE A 181 -32.60 -3.66 18.78
C ILE A 181 -32.00 -3.64 17.37
N SER A 182 -32.51 -2.76 16.49
CA SER A 182 -31.84 -2.45 15.23
C SER A 182 -31.35 -1.01 15.22
N LEU A 183 -30.19 -0.78 14.60
CA LEU A 183 -29.59 0.54 14.47
C LEU A 183 -28.96 0.71 13.09
N TYR A 184 -29.26 1.83 12.44
CA TYR A 184 -28.79 2.15 11.10
C TYR A 184 -28.20 3.56 11.04
N LEU A 185 -27.18 3.70 10.20
CA LEU A 185 -26.59 4.96 9.79
C LEU A 185 -27.22 5.36 8.46
N VAL A 186 -27.73 6.58 8.40
CA VAL A 186 -28.38 7.14 7.21
C VAL A 186 -27.63 8.40 6.79
N ILE A 187 -27.30 8.50 5.50
CA ILE A 187 -26.74 9.73 4.93
C ILE A 187 -27.88 10.71 4.63
N GLU A 188 -27.69 11.96 5.05
CA GLU A 188 -28.67 13.05 4.90
C GLU A 188 -28.20 14.08 3.88
N ASP A 189 -29.09 15.01 3.53
CA ASP A 189 -28.83 16.11 2.59
C ASP A 189 -28.39 15.61 1.20
N THR A 190 -28.89 14.43 0.79
CA THR A 190 -28.50 13.78 -0.46
C THR A 190 -28.92 14.54 -1.71
N ASP A 191 -29.89 15.46 -1.59
CA ASP A 191 -30.34 16.33 -2.68
C ASP A 191 -29.30 17.42 -3.01
N SER A 192 -28.40 17.74 -2.07
CA SER A 192 -27.29 18.66 -2.29
C SER A 192 -26.09 18.02 -2.99
N LEU A 193 -26.08 16.68 -3.09
CA LEU A 193 -24.98 15.91 -3.68
C LEU A 193 -25.10 15.86 -5.22
N PRO A 194 -23.99 15.80 -5.95
CA PRO A 194 -24.01 15.75 -7.41
C PRO A 194 -24.74 14.50 -7.93
N LEU A 195 -25.27 14.58 -9.16
CA LEU A 195 -25.88 13.42 -9.80
C LEU A 195 -24.87 12.26 -9.89
N GLY A 196 -25.29 11.07 -9.44
CA GLY A 196 -24.42 9.89 -9.39
C GLY A 196 -23.41 9.89 -8.25
N TRP A 197 -23.67 10.64 -7.17
CA TRP A 197 -22.82 10.65 -5.99
C TRP A 197 -22.67 9.26 -5.36
N GLU A 198 -21.48 9.03 -4.81
CA GLU A 198 -21.16 7.84 -4.05
C GLU A 198 -20.28 8.21 -2.86
N VAL A 199 -20.64 7.71 -1.69
CA VAL A 199 -19.90 7.92 -0.46
C VAL A 199 -19.55 6.57 0.13
N ASN A 200 -18.26 6.29 0.24
CA ASN A 200 -17.77 5.07 0.86
C ASN A 200 -17.45 5.36 2.33
N ALA A 201 -18.03 4.62 3.26
CA ALA A 201 -17.77 4.85 4.68
C ALA A 201 -17.68 3.53 5.47
N MET A 202 -16.81 3.52 6.47
CA MET A 202 -16.85 2.54 7.55
C MET A 202 -17.55 3.18 8.74
N PHE A 203 -18.31 2.41 9.50
CA PHE A 203 -18.90 2.91 10.73
C PHE A 203 -18.87 1.87 11.84
N LYS A 204 -18.94 2.36 13.07
CA LYS A 204 -19.06 1.57 14.29
C LYS A 204 -20.21 2.13 15.09
N PHE A 205 -20.93 1.25 15.76
CA PHE A 205 -21.97 1.63 16.70
C PHE A 205 -21.60 1.19 18.10
N PHE A 206 -22.13 1.92 19.08
CA PHE A 206 -21.78 1.76 20.48
C PHE A 206 -23.04 1.75 21.33
N VAL A 207 -23.01 0.98 22.41
CA VAL A 207 -23.96 1.05 23.51
C VAL A 207 -23.18 1.08 24.83
N LEU A 208 -23.54 2.00 25.72
CA LEU A 208 -22.87 2.20 27.00
C LEU A 208 -23.38 1.20 28.03
N ASP A 209 -22.50 0.40 28.61
CA ASP A 209 -22.71 -0.20 29.93
C ASP A 209 -22.57 0.91 30.98
N GLN A 210 -23.70 1.33 31.55
CA GLN A 210 -23.75 2.43 32.52
C GLN A 210 -23.28 2.03 33.92
N ILE A 211 -23.09 0.72 34.17
CA ILE A 211 -22.56 0.19 35.44
C ILE A 211 -21.03 0.13 35.35
N GLY A 212 -20.50 -0.50 34.30
CA GLY A 212 -19.07 -0.65 34.06
C GLY A 212 -18.38 0.61 33.54
N GLY A 213 -19.14 1.52 32.90
CA GLY A 213 -18.59 2.71 32.24
C GLY A 213 -17.92 2.40 30.90
N GLU A 214 -18.11 1.20 30.34
CA GLU A 214 -17.52 0.74 29.09
C GLU A 214 -18.55 0.77 27.95
N TYR A 215 -18.08 0.94 26.72
CA TYR A 215 -18.91 0.86 25.53
C TYR A 215 -18.74 -0.50 24.85
N LEU A 216 -19.84 -1.23 24.68
CA LEU A 216 -19.88 -2.33 23.72
C LEU A 216 -19.89 -1.74 22.31
N THR A 217 -18.86 -2.08 21.55
CA THR A 217 -18.65 -1.67 20.17
C THR A 217 -19.07 -2.80 19.24
N ILE A 218 -19.97 -2.48 18.31
CA ILE A 218 -20.44 -3.38 17.25
C ILE A 218 -20.03 -2.79 15.90
N GLN A 219 -19.35 -3.60 15.10
CA GLN A 219 -18.90 -3.26 13.75
C GLN A 219 -18.82 -4.52 12.89
N ASP A 220 -18.80 -4.38 11.57
CA ASP A 220 -18.45 -5.49 10.67
C ASP A 220 -17.04 -5.99 11.04
N ASP A 221 -16.79 -7.31 11.21
CA ASP A 221 -15.49 -7.86 11.66
C ASP A 221 -14.32 -7.42 10.80
N ASN A 222 -14.58 -7.28 9.50
CA ASN A 222 -13.60 -6.86 8.52
C ASN A 222 -13.55 -5.35 8.31
N GLY A 223 -14.31 -4.58 9.11
CA GLY A 223 -14.65 -3.18 8.88
C GLY A 223 -14.95 -2.90 7.42
N ARG A 224 -15.98 -3.58 6.91
CA ARG A 224 -16.46 -3.45 5.53
C ARG A 224 -16.72 -1.99 5.20
N ILE A 225 -16.34 -1.62 3.99
CA ILE A 225 -16.66 -0.32 3.44
C ILE A 225 -18.07 -0.41 2.89
N ARG A 226 -18.98 0.42 3.41
CA ARG A 226 -20.34 0.51 2.93
C ARG A 226 -20.42 1.64 1.91
N ARG A 227 -20.92 1.32 0.72
CA ARG A 227 -21.15 2.28 -0.36
C ARG A 227 -22.55 2.86 -0.21
N PHE A 228 -22.62 4.15 0.04
CA PHE A 228 -23.85 4.93 0.04
C PHE A 228 -24.01 5.58 -1.34
N HIS A 229 -25.22 5.50 -1.89
CA HIS A 229 -25.58 6.12 -3.17
C HIS A 229 -27.09 6.35 -3.22
N ALA A 230 -27.59 6.97 -4.30
CA ALA A 230 -28.99 7.37 -4.44
C ALA A 230 -30.03 6.25 -4.22
N MET A 231 -29.68 4.98 -4.46
CA MET A 231 -30.58 3.83 -4.22
C MET A 231 -30.32 3.11 -2.88
N LYS A 232 -29.23 3.45 -2.18
CA LYS A 232 -28.84 2.83 -0.92
C LYS A 232 -28.24 3.88 0.01
N THR A 233 -29.12 4.57 0.75
CA THR A 233 -28.77 5.67 1.67
C THR A 233 -28.63 5.24 3.12
N GLU A 234 -28.96 3.98 3.45
CA GLU A 234 -28.89 3.45 4.81
C GLU A 234 -28.16 2.10 4.89
N TRP A 235 -27.34 1.97 5.93
CA TRP A 235 -26.61 0.75 6.31
C TRP A 235 -26.60 0.59 7.82
N GLY A 236 -26.69 -0.65 8.31
CA GLY A 236 -26.76 -0.90 9.74
C GLY A 236 -26.92 -2.37 10.08
N PHE A 237 -27.32 -2.63 11.31
CA PHE A 237 -27.52 -3.98 11.83
C PHE A 237 -28.97 -4.16 12.26
N ALA A 238 -29.67 -5.09 11.59
CA ALA A 238 -31.01 -5.49 12.00
C ALA A 238 -30.99 -6.18 13.37
N GLN A 239 -29.96 -7.00 13.60
CA GLN A 239 -29.72 -7.67 14.88
C GLN A 239 -28.53 -6.99 15.57
N PHE A 240 -28.68 -5.71 15.93
CA PHE A 240 -27.61 -4.93 16.57
C PHE A 240 -27.31 -5.45 17.98
N LEU A 241 -28.35 -5.57 18.81
CA LEU A 241 -28.22 -6.06 20.19
C LEU A 241 -29.49 -6.84 20.60
N PRO A 242 -29.37 -8.09 21.07
CA PRO A 242 -30.52 -8.85 21.54
C PRO A 242 -31.25 -8.13 22.68
N LEU A 243 -32.58 -8.09 22.64
CA LEU A 243 -33.37 -7.43 23.68
C LEU A 243 -33.18 -8.08 25.05
N THR A 244 -32.93 -9.39 25.07
CA THR A 244 -32.60 -10.15 26.28
C THR A 244 -31.31 -9.65 26.92
N MET A 245 -30.27 -9.39 26.12
CA MET A 245 -29.00 -8.84 26.59
C MET A 245 -29.14 -7.37 27.00
N PHE A 246 -29.86 -6.58 26.22
CA PHE A 246 -30.09 -5.16 26.49
C PHE A 246 -30.87 -4.92 27.79
N SER A 247 -31.88 -5.75 28.06
CA SER A 247 -32.78 -5.58 29.22
C SER A 247 -32.28 -6.26 30.49
N ASP A 248 -31.21 -7.06 30.41
CA ASP A 248 -30.59 -7.66 31.58
C ASP A 248 -29.85 -6.59 32.38
N ALA A 249 -30.32 -6.34 33.60
CA ALA A 249 -29.78 -5.33 34.50
C ALA A 249 -28.28 -5.54 34.82
N LEU A 250 -27.77 -6.77 34.71
CA LEU A 250 -26.35 -7.06 34.94
C LEU A 250 -25.42 -6.51 33.84
N ASN A 251 -25.95 -6.27 32.64
CA ASN A 251 -25.15 -5.74 31.52
C ASN A 251 -25.12 -4.21 31.47
N GLY A 252 -25.94 -3.53 32.28
CA GLY A 252 -25.92 -2.06 32.44
C GLY A 252 -26.33 -1.22 31.24
N TYR A 253 -26.76 -1.82 30.12
CA TYR A 253 -27.18 -1.08 28.91
C TYR A 253 -28.46 -0.28 29.09
N LEU A 254 -29.40 -0.79 29.89
CA LEU A 254 -30.64 -0.10 30.29
C LEU A 254 -30.64 0.09 31.81
N LEU A 255 -30.40 1.33 32.25
CA LEU A 255 -30.35 1.71 33.67
C LEU A 255 -31.29 2.89 33.91
N ASP A 256 -32.13 2.79 34.94
CA ASP A 256 -33.16 3.80 35.29
C ASP A 256 -34.05 4.22 34.10
N ASP A 257 -34.47 3.24 33.31
CA ASP A 257 -35.26 3.43 32.07
C ASP A 257 -34.56 4.36 31.05
N SER A 258 -33.23 4.40 31.09
CA SER A 258 -32.40 5.19 30.18
C SER A 258 -31.27 4.37 29.56
N CYS A 259 -30.88 4.71 28.34
CA CYS A 259 -29.80 4.06 27.61
C CYS A 259 -29.06 5.05 26.72
N VAL A 260 -27.81 4.74 26.39
CA VAL A 260 -26.94 5.62 25.60
C VAL A 260 -26.36 4.82 24.44
N PHE A 261 -26.55 5.34 23.23
CA PHE A 261 -25.97 4.82 22.00
C PHE A 261 -25.06 5.84 21.35
N GLY A 262 -24.16 5.37 20.51
CA GLY A 262 -23.36 6.28 19.70
C GLY A 262 -22.85 5.67 18.42
N ALA A 263 -22.19 6.50 17.62
CA ALA A 263 -21.64 6.14 16.33
C ALA A 263 -20.30 6.79 16.07
N GLU A 264 -19.46 6.08 15.33
CA GLU A 264 -18.30 6.63 14.65
C GLU A 264 -18.41 6.36 13.16
N VAL A 265 -18.19 7.37 12.33
CA VAL A 265 -18.26 7.27 10.87
C VAL A 265 -16.94 7.74 10.29
N PHE A 266 -16.33 6.92 9.44
CA PHE A 266 -15.07 7.21 8.76
C PHE A 266 -15.29 7.15 7.27
N VAL A 267 -15.39 8.34 6.65
CA VAL A 267 -15.58 8.46 5.20
C VAL A 267 -14.25 8.25 4.49
N ILE A 268 -14.29 7.36 3.50
CA ILE A 268 -13.16 7.01 2.65
C ILE A 268 -13.30 7.80 1.35
N LYS A 269 -12.45 8.82 1.19
CA LYS A 269 -12.33 9.56 -0.06
C LYS A 269 -11.40 8.80 -1.00
N CYS A 270 -11.90 8.39 -2.16
CA CYS A 270 -11.10 7.74 -3.20
C CYS A 270 -10.22 8.76 -3.96
N THR A 271 -9.39 9.51 -3.24
CA THR A 271 -8.38 10.43 -3.82
C THR A 271 -7.00 9.74 -3.92
N GLY A 272 -6.98 8.41 -3.95
CA GLY A 272 -5.77 7.62 -3.87
C GLY A 272 -4.83 7.90 -5.05
N LYS A 273 -3.52 7.88 -4.79
CA LYS A 273 -2.52 7.87 -5.85
C LYS A 273 -2.47 6.46 -6.43
N GLY A 274 -2.62 6.34 -7.75
CA GLY A 274 -2.55 5.07 -8.45
C GLY A 274 -1.29 4.95 -9.29
N GLU A 275 -0.77 3.73 -9.40
CA GLU A 275 0.17 3.39 -10.46
C GLU A 275 -0.24 2.10 -11.16
N ARG A 276 0.10 2.04 -12.44
CA ARG A 276 -0.16 0.95 -13.36
C ARG A 276 1.16 0.45 -13.90
N MET A 277 1.46 -0.82 -13.63
CA MET A 277 2.58 -1.52 -14.23
C MET A 277 2.10 -2.35 -15.41
N SER A 278 2.78 -2.21 -16.56
CA SER A 278 2.46 -2.92 -17.79
C SER A 278 3.71 -3.56 -18.38
N ILE A 279 3.67 -4.88 -18.58
CA ILE A 279 4.62 -5.59 -19.44
C ILE A 279 4.36 -5.22 -20.90
N LEU A 280 5.41 -4.83 -21.60
CA LEU A 280 5.33 -4.49 -23.01
C LEU A 280 5.14 -5.75 -23.86
N SER A 281 4.38 -5.63 -24.96
CA SER A 281 4.19 -6.75 -25.90
C SER A 281 5.49 -7.16 -26.61
N SER A 282 6.44 -6.22 -26.72
CA SER A 282 7.79 -6.44 -27.21
C SER A 282 8.72 -5.48 -26.47
N PRO A 283 9.95 -5.89 -26.13
CA PRO A 283 10.90 -5.01 -25.47
C PRO A 283 11.18 -3.77 -26.32
N ILE A 284 11.38 -2.63 -25.66
CA ILE A 284 11.94 -1.46 -26.33
C ILE A 284 13.46 -1.56 -26.23
N THR A 285 14.07 -1.98 -27.33
CA THR A 285 15.51 -2.20 -27.43
C THR A 285 16.25 -0.92 -27.80
N GLY A 286 17.43 -0.74 -27.22
CA GLY A 286 18.36 0.32 -27.58
C GLY A 286 19.80 -0.14 -27.44
N TYR A 287 20.66 0.53 -28.19
CA TYR A 287 22.09 0.22 -28.24
C TYR A 287 22.91 1.50 -28.17
N CYS A 288 23.96 1.47 -27.37
CA CYS A 288 24.94 2.54 -27.29
C CYS A 288 26.34 1.97 -27.52
N ARG A 289 27.13 2.68 -28.32
CA ARG A 289 28.56 2.44 -28.48
C ARG A 289 29.33 3.68 -28.02
N TRP A 290 30.30 3.46 -27.15
CA TRP A 290 31.14 4.48 -26.56
C TRP A 290 32.62 4.18 -26.80
N ASP A 291 33.22 5.01 -27.65
CA ASP A 291 34.62 4.92 -28.05
C ASP A 291 35.46 5.89 -27.20
N ILE A 292 36.35 5.35 -26.37
CA ILE A 292 37.21 6.11 -25.45
C ILE A 292 38.64 6.10 -25.96
N GLY A 293 39.03 7.17 -26.66
CA GLY A 293 40.40 7.35 -27.12
C GLY A 293 41.32 7.85 -26.01
N ARG A 294 42.63 7.60 -26.17
CA ARG A 294 43.67 7.98 -25.19
C ARG A 294 43.40 7.40 -23.80
N PHE A 295 42.88 6.17 -23.72
CA PHE A 295 42.46 5.53 -22.47
C PHE A 295 43.59 5.47 -21.43
N SER A 296 44.84 5.29 -21.87
CA SER A 296 46.00 5.24 -20.97
C SER A 296 46.20 6.54 -20.19
N ALA A 297 45.77 7.68 -20.75
CA ALA A 297 45.82 9.00 -20.12
C ALA A 297 44.62 9.30 -19.20
N LEU A 298 43.64 8.39 -19.10
CA LEU A 298 42.47 8.55 -18.24
C LEU A 298 42.78 8.07 -16.80
N TYR A 299 42.62 8.99 -15.86
CA TYR A 299 42.80 8.77 -14.42
C TYR A 299 41.56 9.10 -13.59
N VAL A 300 40.67 9.94 -14.13
CA VAL A 300 39.42 10.35 -13.51
C VAL A 300 38.23 9.69 -14.19
N GLU A 301 37.04 9.85 -13.62
CA GLU A 301 35.81 9.34 -14.21
C GLU A 301 35.56 9.92 -15.61
N SER A 302 34.91 9.13 -16.45
CA SER A 302 34.47 9.54 -17.79
C SER A 302 33.00 9.18 -17.97
N LEU A 303 32.29 10.02 -18.71
CA LEU A 303 30.87 9.86 -19.01
C LEU A 303 30.69 9.65 -20.52
N SER A 304 29.79 8.74 -20.89
CA SER A 304 29.34 8.64 -22.27
C SER A 304 28.49 9.84 -22.64
N LYS A 305 28.20 10.01 -23.94
CA LYS A 305 27.08 10.87 -24.34
C LYS A 305 25.78 10.25 -23.83
N GLU A 306 24.81 11.10 -23.49
CA GLU A 306 23.44 10.65 -23.22
C GLU A 306 22.88 9.95 -24.47
N PHE A 307 22.19 8.85 -24.27
CA PHE A 307 21.49 8.13 -25.33
C PHE A 307 20.07 7.77 -24.87
N ARG A 308 19.16 7.60 -25.83
CA ARG A 308 17.74 7.40 -25.55
C ARG A 308 17.34 5.97 -25.87
N VAL A 309 16.67 5.32 -24.91
CA VAL A 309 16.00 4.02 -25.11
C VAL A 309 14.58 4.17 -24.59
N GLY A 310 13.61 4.01 -25.48
CA GLY A 310 12.21 4.34 -25.21
C GLY A 310 12.00 5.80 -24.82
N GLU A 311 11.30 6.03 -23.71
CA GLU A 311 11.06 7.37 -23.18
C GLU A 311 12.14 7.83 -22.20
N ARG A 312 13.23 7.06 -22.00
CA ARG A 312 14.27 7.39 -21.01
C ARG A 312 15.60 7.76 -21.63
N LYS A 313 16.32 8.63 -20.92
CA LYS A 313 17.73 8.92 -21.22
C LYS A 313 18.64 8.12 -20.31
N TRP A 314 19.69 7.58 -20.89
CA TRP A 314 20.67 6.71 -20.27
C TRP A 314 22.08 7.29 -20.48
N GLU A 315 22.96 6.96 -19.56
CA GLU A 315 24.37 7.34 -19.58
C GLU A 315 25.20 6.20 -18.98
N LEU A 316 26.38 5.97 -19.56
CA LEU A 316 27.41 5.11 -19.00
C LEU A 316 28.46 5.95 -18.28
N LYS A 317 28.91 5.46 -17.12
CA LYS A 317 30.06 6.05 -16.40
C LYS A 317 31.16 5.01 -16.27
N LEU A 318 32.40 5.46 -16.48
CA LEU A 318 33.59 4.62 -16.34
C LEU A 318 34.56 5.24 -15.34
N TYR A 319 35.03 4.42 -14.41
CA TYR A 319 36.18 4.71 -13.56
C TYR A 319 37.33 3.82 -14.01
N PRO A 320 38.40 4.37 -14.62
CA PRO A 320 39.41 3.57 -15.33
C PRO A 320 40.33 2.79 -14.39
N ARG A 321 40.47 3.23 -13.13
CA ARG A 321 41.47 2.75 -12.17
C ARG A 321 40.89 2.65 -10.77
N ALA A 322 39.72 2.03 -10.65
CA ALA A 322 39.09 1.80 -9.35
C ALA A 322 39.88 0.74 -8.58
N VAL A 323 40.43 1.10 -7.42
CA VAL A 323 41.14 0.16 -6.55
C VAL A 323 40.11 -0.57 -5.70
N SER A 324 40.12 -1.90 -5.79
CA SER A 324 39.27 -2.77 -4.99
C SER A 324 39.84 -2.90 -3.58
N THR A 325 38.98 -2.76 -2.57
CA THR A 325 39.35 -2.90 -1.15
C THR A 325 39.64 -4.34 -0.75
N ASP A 326 39.17 -5.32 -1.53
CA ASP A 326 39.21 -6.73 -1.15
C ASP A 326 40.54 -7.39 -1.52
N ASP A 327 41.07 -7.03 -2.70
CA ASP A 327 42.28 -7.64 -3.28
C ASP A 327 43.38 -6.61 -3.59
N GLY A 328 43.12 -5.32 -3.41
CA GLY A 328 44.07 -4.24 -3.72
C GLY A 328 44.31 -4.02 -5.22
N GLU A 329 43.62 -4.76 -6.10
CA GLU A 329 43.82 -4.70 -7.53
C GLU A 329 43.04 -3.55 -8.18
N SER A 330 43.53 -3.10 -9.32
CA SER A 330 42.89 -2.04 -10.10
C SER A 330 41.99 -2.61 -11.20
N TYR A 331 40.74 -2.14 -11.21
CA TYR A 331 39.71 -2.53 -12.15
C TYR A 331 39.17 -1.31 -12.89
N ILE A 332 38.64 -1.56 -14.09
CA ILE A 332 37.64 -0.69 -14.70
C ILE A 332 36.33 -0.97 -13.97
N LYS A 333 35.74 0.07 -13.38
CA LYS A 333 34.38 0.06 -12.87
C LYS A 333 33.46 0.71 -13.91
N LEU A 334 32.36 0.04 -14.24
CA LEU A 334 31.32 0.54 -15.14
C LEU A 334 30.03 0.81 -14.37
N PHE A 335 29.29 1.82 -14.82
CA PHE A 335 27.98 2.18 -14.29
C PHE A 335 27.01 2.40 -15.44
N LEU A 336 25.82 1.82 -15.35
CA LEU A 336 24.69 2.17 -16.22
C LEU A 336 23.68 2.94 -15.40
N SER A 337 23.27 4.12 -15.88
CA SER A 337 22.29 4.95 -15.18
C SER A 337 21.34 5.69 -16.08
N LEU A 338 20.18 6.01 -15.52
CA LEU A 338 19.26 7.01 -16.04
C LEU A 338 19.85 8.41 -15.83
N SER A 339 19.90 9.21 -16.89
CA SER A 339 20.33 10.61 -16.80
C SER A 339 19.14 11.57 -16.70
N ASP A 340 17.91 11.11 -16.96
CA ASP A 340 16.68 11.93 -16.91
C ASP A 340 15.96 11.92 -15.56
N TRP A 341 16.62 11.45 -14.49
CA TRP A 341 16.01 11.26 -13.18
C TRP A 341 15.54 12.56 -12.50
N GLU A 342 16.15 13.71 -12.83
CA GLU A 342 15.73 15.05 -12.34
C GLU A 342 14.69 15.73 -13.24
N THR A 343 14.38 15.18 -14.40
CA THR A 343 13.54 15.88 -15.40
C THR A 343 12.07 15.89 -14.96
N PRO A 344 11.45 17.07 -14.74
CA PRO A 344 10.03 17.15 -14.41
C PRO A 344 9.13 17.02 -15.67
N PRO A 345 7.96 16.36 -15.59
CA PRO A 345 7.46 15.59 -14.46
C PRO A 345 8.24 14.26 -14.29
N PRO A 346 8.43 13.78 -13.04
CA PRO A 346 9.15 12.54 -12.78
C PRO A 346 8.53 11.37 -13.55
N LYS A 347 9.35 10.66 -14.32
CA LYS A 347 8.92 9.46 -15.04
C LYS A 347 8.84 8.28 -14.08
N GLY A 348 7.82 7.43 -14.26
CA GLY A 348 7.60 6.25 -13.43
C GLY A 348 8.72 5.21 -13.56
N LYS A 349 8.68 4.18 -12.72
CA LYS A 349 9.67 3.10 -12.74
C LYS A 349 9.63 2.31 -14.06
N LEU A 350 10.74 1.64 -14.38
CA LEU A 350 10.78 0.65 -15.46
C LEU A 350 11.65 -0.54 -15.06
N TYR A 351 11.42 -1.66 -15.74
CA TYR A 351 12.27 -2.84 -15.65
C TYR A 351 13.01 -3.01 -16.98
N ALA A 352 14.34 -3.13 -16.91
CA ALA A 352 15.17 -3.34 -18.07
C ALA A 352 16.15 -4.49 -17.84
N GLU A 353 16.31 -5.31 -18.88
CA GLU A 353 17.44 -6.21 -19.05
C GLU A 353 18.50 -5.49 -19.90
N TYR A 354 19.77 -5.66 -19.57
CA TYR A 354 20.83 -4.99 -20.29
C TYR A 354 22.12 -5.80 -20.28
N THR A 355 22.91 -5.61 -21.32
CA THR A 355 24.25 -6.17 -21.46
C THR A 355 25.25 -5.03 -21.59
N LEU A 356 26.23 -4.97 -20.69
CA LEU A 356 27.38 -4.07 -20.81
C LEU A 356 28.59 -4.87 -21.28
N ARG A 357 29.29 -4.37 -22.29
CA ARG A 357 30.35 -5.09 -22.99
C ARG A 357 31.56 -4.21 -23.25
N VAL A 358 32.76 -4.72 -22.96
CA VAL A 358 34.02 -4.23 -23.55
C VAL A 358 34.36 -5.13 -24.73
N ARG A 359 34.49 -4.50 -25.91
CA ARG A 359 34.67 -5.22 -27.16
C ARG A 359 36.12 -5.65 -27.36
N ASP A 360 36.33 -6.94 -27.54
CA ASP A 360 37.52 -7.49 -28.18
C ASP A 360 37.40 -7.29 -29.70
N ARG A 361 38.43 -6.70 -30.32
CA ARG A 361 38.39 -6.33 -31.74
C ARG A 361 38.86 -7.42 -32.69
N ARG A 362 39.31 -8.56 -32.17
CA ARG A 362 39.65 -9.72 -33.00
C ARG A 362 38.38 -10.31 -33.60
N VAL A 363 38.49 -10.89 -34.79
CA VAL A 363 37.37 -11.52 -35.50
C VAL A 363 36.76 -12.66 -34.67
N ASP A 364 37.61 -13.44 -34.00
CA ASP A 364 37.22 -14.52 -33.07
C ASP A 364 37.47 -14.13 -31.60
N GLY A 365 37.48 -12.82 -31.30
CA GLY A 365 37.80 -12.32 -29.97
C GLY A 365 36.63 -12.44 -29.01
N GLU A 366 36.85 -13.08 -27.87
CA GLU A 366 35.86 -13.11 -26.78
C GLU A 366 35.74 -11.74 -26.13
N HIS A 367 34.53 -11.18 -26.14
CA HIS A 367 34.22 -9.94 -25.46
C HIS A 367 34.20 -10.13 -23.94
N VAL A 368 34.37 -9.06 -23.18
CA VAL A 368 34.09 -9.09 -21.73
C VAL A 368 32.73 -8.44 -21.54
N GLU A 369 31.75 -9.18 -21.06
CA GLU A 369 30.39 -8.68 -20.90
C GLU A 369 29.74 -9.16 -19.61
N VAL A 370 28.78 -8.37 -19.15
CA VAL A 370 27.86 -8.71 -18.07
C VAL A 370 26.44 -8.46 -18.55
N THR A 371 25.55 -9.42 -18.29
CA THR A 371 24.11 -9.27 -18.54
C THR A 371 23.40 -9.30 -17.19
N ASP A 372 22.50 -8.33 -16.98
CA ASP A 372 21.74 -8.21 -15.75
C ASP A 372 20.38 -7.57 -16.01
N CYS A 373 19.50 -7.62 -15.02
CA CYS A 373 18.13 -7.14 -15.13
C CYS A 373 17.67 -6.49 -13.84
N ASN A 374 17.20 -5.24 -13.94
CA ASN A 374 16.97 -4.42 -12.76
C ASN A 374 15.81 -3.41 -12.93
N TRP A 375 15.29 -2.94 -11.80
CA TRP A 375 14.31 -1.85 -11.72
C TRP A 375 15.02 -0.50 -11.67
N PHE A 376 14.68 0.38 -12.60
CA PHE A 376 15.20 1.74 -12.69
C PHE A 376 14.11 2.75 -12.30
N SER A 377 14.47 3.73 -11.47
CA SER A 377 13.57 4.75 -10.96
C SER A 377 14.32 6.05 -10.64
N THR A 378 13.63 7.05 -10.10
CA THR A 378 14.26 8.29 -9.62
C THR A 378 15.10 8.08 -8.34
N SER A 379 14.73 7.10 -7.50
CA SER A 379 15.49 6.71 -6.31
C SER A 379 16.58 5.68 -6.60
N THR A 380 16.34 4.79 -7.57
CA THR A 380 17.28 3.75 -8.02
C THR A 380 17.73 4.06 -9.45
N ARG A 381 18.70 4.97 -9.56
CA ARG A 381 19.06 5.60 -10.84
C ARG A 381 19.89 4.71 -11.75
N GLY A 382 20.62 3.75 -11.19
CA GLY A 382 21.58 2.96 -11.93
C GLY A 382 22.28 1.92 -11.06
N TYR A 383 23.10 1.10 -11.72
CA TYR A 383 23.79 -0.04 -11.13
C TYR A 383 25.26 -0.04 -11.54
N ASP A 384 26.15 -0.30 -10.58
CA ASP A 384 27.59 -0.37 -10.79
C ASP A 384 28.14 -1.79 -10.82
N TYR A 385 29.23 -1.92 -11.56
CA TYR A 385 30.02 -3.14 -11.70
C TYR A 385 31.45 -2.78 -11.28
N PRO A 386 31.76 -2.82 -9.97
CA PRO A 386 33.02 -2.32 -9.43
C PRO A 386 34.25 -3.10 -9.91
N LYS A 387 34.07 -4.38 -10.23
CA LYS A 387 35.13 -5.27 -10.77
C LYS A 387 34.78 -5.75 -12.18
N PHE A 388 34.36 -4.84 -13.07
CA PHE A 388 33.93 -5.21 -14.42
C PHE A 388 35.07 -5.81 -15.26
N LEU A 389 36.24 -5.16 -15.29
CA LEU A 389 37.40 -5.64 -16.06
C LEU A 389 38.71 -5.27 -15.36
N SER A 390 39.55 -6.26 -15.04
CA SER A 390 40.84 -5.98 -14.42
C SER A 390 41.81 -5.28 -15.39
N LEU A 391 42.61 -4.34 -14.89
CA LEU A 391 43.62 -3.67 -15.72
C LEU A 391 44.71 -4.61 -16.21
N ARG A 392 44.93 -5.74 -15.53
CA ARG A 392 45.83 -6.80 -15.99
C ARG A 392 45.28 -7.46 -17.25
N MET A 393 44.02 -7.87 -17.23
CA MET A 393 43.34 -8.50 -18.36
C MET A 393 43.18 -7.53 -19.55
N LEU A 394 42.97 -6.23 -19.27
CA LEU A 394 42.91 -5.20 -20.30
C LEU A 394 44.22 -5.05 -21.08
N LYS A 395 45.36 -5.21 -20.40
CA LYS A 395 46.71 -5.08 -20.98
C LYS A 395 47.25 -6.37 -21.59
N ASP A 396 46.51 -7.46 -21.47
CA ASP A 396 46.93 -8.74 -22.01
C ASP A 396 46.99 -8.66 -23.54
N SER A 397 48.20 -8.76 -24.10
CA SER A 397 48.44 -8.72 -25.55
C SER A 397 47.81 -9.89 -26.29
N SER A 398 47.41 -10.95 -25.58
CA SER A 398 46.63 -12.04 -26.15
C SER A 398 45.19 -11.63 -26.47
N ARG A 399 44.71 -10.46 -26.01
CA ARG A 399 43.37 -9.93 -26.25
C ARG A 399 43.42 -8.55 -26.89
N SER A 400 42.43 -8.20 -27.72
CA SER A 400 42.36 -6.88 -28.36
C SER A 400 41.27 -6.01 -27.74
N LEU A 401 41.26 -5.95 -26.39
CA LEU A 401 40.31 -5.12 -25.62
C LEU A 401 40.70 -3.64 -25.65
N LEU A 402 42.00 -3.34 -25.62
CA LEU A 402 42.56 -2.00 -25.77
C LEU A 402 43.50 -1.98 -26.97
N ALA A 403 43.10 -1.33 -28.06
CA ALA A 403 43.88 -1.27 -29.29
C ALA A 403 44.07 0.16 -29.75
N ASN A 404 45.30 0.55 -30.06
CA ASN A 404 45.67 1.94 -30.40
C ASN A 404 45.20 2.95 -29.36
N ASP A 405 45.30 2.57 -28.08
CA ASP A 405 44.85 3.35 -26.92
C ASP A 405 43.36 3.76 -26.98
N LEU A 406 42.55 2.98 -27.70
CA LEU A 406 41.11 3.15 -27.84
C LEU A 406 40.42 1.98 -27.14
N LEU A 407 39.56 2.26 -26.16
CA LEU A 407 38.68 1.30 -25.52
C LEU A 407 37.27 1.46 -26.11
N VAL A 408 36.59 0.36 -26.45
CA VAL A 408 35.22 0.41 -26.99
C VAL A 408 34.29 -0.31 -26.03
N ILE A 409 33.32 0.44 -25.50
CA ILE A 409 32.27 -0.06 -24.63
C ILE A 409 30.96 -0.03 -25.39
N GLU A 410 30.19 -1.11 -25.26
CA GLU A 410 28.88 -1.25 -25.87
C GLU A 410 27.86 -1.56 -24.76
N ALA A 411 26.66 -0.99 -24.87
CA ALA A 411 25.54 -1.27 -23.99
C ALA A 411 24.32 -1.61 -24.82
N HIS A 412 23.74 -2.78 -24.58
CA HIS A 412 22.45 -3.20 -25.11
C HIS A 412 21.42 -3.13 -23.99
N ILE A 413 20.26 -2.54 -24.23
CA ILE A 413 19.22 -2.35 -23.21
C ILE A 413 17.87 -2.74 -23.80
N ASP A 414 17.18 -3.64 -23.13
CA ASP A 414 15.82 -4.07 -23.43
C ASP A 414 14.89 -3.66 -22.30
N ILE A 415 14.05 -2.65 -22.54
CA ILE A 415 13.01 -2.25 -21.58
C ILE A 415 11.84 -3.21 -21.73
N ILE A 416 11.53 -3.94 -20.66
CA ILE A 416 10.53 -5.02 -20.64
C ILE A 416 9.21 -4.53 -20.01
N SER A 417 9.29 -3.68 -18.99
CA SER A 417 8.12 -3.17 -18.27
C SER A 417 8.24 -1.70 -17.95
N VAL A 418 7.10 -1.00 -17.93
CA VAL A 418 6.98 0.41 -17.58
C VAL A 418 5.86 0.62 -16.56
N VAL A 419 6.06 1.57 -15.65
CA VAL A 419 5.09 1.99 -14.63
C VAL A 419 4.62 3.41 -14.94
N LYS A 420 3.31 3.63 -14.93
CA LYS A 420 2.67 4.93 -15.17
C LYS A 420 1.71 5.28 -14.03
N LYS A 421 1.68 6.54 -13.62
CA LYS A 421 0.75 7.05 -12.60
C LYS A 421 -0.62 7.34 -13.21
N PHE A 422 -1.70 7.19 -12.43
CA PHE A 422 -3.05 7.56 -12.82
C PHE A 422 -3.87 8.10 -11.64
#